data_AF-A0A444ZMJ0-F1
#
_entry.id   AF-A0A444ZMJ0-F1
#
_cell.length_a   1.000
_cell.length_b   1.000
_cell.length_c   1.000
_cell.angle_alpha   90.00
_cell.angle_beta   90.00
_cell.angle_gamma   90.00
#
_symmetry.space_group_name_H-M   'P 1'
#
loop_
_entity.id
_entity.type
_entity.pdbx_description
1 polymer ?
#
loop_
_entity_poly.entity_id
_entity_poly.type
_entity_poly.pdbx_seq_one_letter_code
_entity_poly.pdbx_strand_id
1 'polypeptide(L)'
;MSSPLPPRPPSLSDGLSLELIPPHSPKSPFYHSNLVNPLVSPYKQDVVVKIGIGTIDIEGNVAYKSYLLALDTGSDLIWIQCEECKIQDENHRCYPQKEEPFPDSKSRTYQPLPSSHPLCKPSRSDEKGHCIYTVKYKTGSINSTGVLSSETFRFPSTSSPSGTEAVKGIVFGCGYKNYDDDGNAGDAYQIAGIFGMSPGPLSFLSQYKAKKFSYCMVPRHVKNPPPTYLRFASEVKPLTRFQMVDLLMTKATKNHFVLQLEDLGVNGKRLRIDRRRLGNQ
;
A
#
# COMPACT_ATOMS: atom_id res chain seq x y z
N MET A 1 26.81 -12.64 37.44
CA MET A 1 26.71 -12.66 35.97
C MET A 1 25.25 -12.40 35.62
N SER A 2 24.92 -11.16 35.28
CA SER A 2 23.57 -10.77 34.87
C SER A 2 23.36 -11.19 33.42
N SER A 3 22.35 -12.03 33.18
CA SER A 3 21.91 -12.40 31.84
C SER A 3 21.55 -11.15 31.03
N PRO A 4 21.83 -11.09 29.73
CA PRO A 4 21.37 -9.97 28.90
C PRO A 4 19.84 -9.97 28.88
N LEU A 5 19.24 -8.80 29.14
CA LEU A 5 17.81 -8.61 28.96
C LEU A 5 17.44 -8.91 27.50
N PRO A 6 16.28 -9.54 27.24
CA PRO A 6 15.80 -9.74 25.89
C PRO A 6 15.63 -8.39 25.18
N PRO A 7 15.83 -8.32 23.85
CA PRO A 7 15.62 -7.09 23.11
C PRO A 7 14.18 -6.61 23.31
N ARG A 8 14.04 -5.35 23.72
CA ARG A 8 12.76 -4.68 23.90
C ARG A 8 11.99 -4.79 22.57
N PRO A 9 10.71 -5.22 22.56
CA PRO A 9 9.91 -5.09 21.35
C PRO A 9 9.90 -3.62 20.92
N PRO A 10 10.02 -3.31 19.61
CA PRO A 10 10.01 -1.93 19.14
C PRO A 10 8.76 -1.25 19.71
N SER A 11 8.98 -0.17 20.44
CA SER A 11 7.88 0.66 20.87
C SER A 11 7.26 1.24 19.61
N LEU A 12 5.94 1.14 19.44
CA LEU A 12 5.17 1.77 18.34
C LEU A 12 5.34 3.32 18.25
N SER A 13 6.24 3.91 19.03
CA SER A 13 6.72 5.29 18.95
C SER A 13 7.92 5.49 18.01
N ASP A 14 8.52 4.41 17.52
CA ASP A 14 9.65 4.48 16.58
C ASP A 14 9.09 4.77 15.18
N GLY A 15 9.58 5.83 14.55
CA GLY A 15 9.09 6.28 13.25
C GLY A 15 9.55 5.34 12.16
N LEU A 16 8.76 5.25 11.08
CA LEU A 16 9.08 4.41 9.93
C LEU A 16 9.32 5.27 8.69
N SER A 17 10.29 4.89 7.85
CA SER A 17 10.58 5.57 6.59
C SER A 17 10.74 4.56 5.47
N LEU A 18 9.91 4.66 4.43
CA LEU A 18 9.92 3.81 3.25
C LEU A 18 10.40 4.59 2.03
N GLU A 19 11.31 4.05 1.24
CA GLU A 19 11.69 4.65 -0.05
C GLU A 19 10.48 4.62 -1.00
N LEU A 20 10.16 5.77 -1.57
CA LEU A 20 9.21 5.88 -2.67
C LEU A 20 9.97 5.71 -3.97
N ILE A 21 9.51 4.77 -4.79
CA ILE A 21 10.13 4.46 -6.08
C ILE A 21 9.26 5.11 -7.17
N PRO A 22 9.66 6.29 -7.71
CA PRO A 22 8.89 6.96 -8.76
C PRO A 22 9.05 6.24 -10.11
N PRO A 23 8.09 6.40 -11.05
CA PRO A 23 8.10 5.71 -12.35
C PRO A 23 9.42 5.81 -13.13
N HIS A 24 10.12 6.94 -13.03
CA HIS A 24 11.37 7.24 -13.75
C HIS A 24 12.65 6.76 -13.03
N SER A 25 12.54 6.11 -11.87
CA SER A 25 13.69 5.52 -11.17
C SER A 25 14.14 4.23 -11.85
N PRO A 26 15.44 3.93 -12.01
CA PRO A 26 15.91 2.62 -12.48
C PRO A 26 15.42 1.42 -11.64
N LYS A 27 14.98 1.66 -10.39
CA LYS A 27 14.37 0.65 -9.51
C LYS A 27 12.88 0.41 -9.80
N SER A 28 12.27 1.28 -10.61
CA SER A 28 10.84 1.25 -10.93
C SER A 28 10.55 0.22 -12.00
N PRO A 29 9.43 -0.50 -11.89
CA PRO A 29 9.01 -1.41 -12.96
C PRO A 29 8.56 -0.69 -14.22
N PHE A 30 8.33 0.62 -14.14
CA PHE A 30 7.94 1.47 -15.27
C PHE A 30 9.14 2.18 -15.93
N TYR A 31 10.37 1.84 -15.53
CA TYR A 31 11.55 2.48 -16.05
C TYR A 31 11.90 1.99 -17.46
N HIS A 32 12.07 2.92 -18.39
CA HIS A 32 12.58 2.65 -19.74
C HIS A 32 13.70 3.63 -20.09
N SER A 33 14.88 3.12 -20.43
CA SER A 33 16.11 3.91 -20.64
C SER A 33 16.12 4.78 -21.91
N ASN A 34 15.24 4.52 -22.88
CA ASN A 34 15.30 5.09 -24.25
C ASN A 34 14.11 5.99 -24.64
N LEU A 35 13.35 6.56 -23.69
CA LEU A 35 12.23 7.45 -24.04
C LEU A 35 12.73 8.86 -24.43
N VAL A 36 12.93 9.06 -25.74
CA VAL A 36 13.21 10.38 -26.36
C VAL A 36 11.97 11.29 -26.38
N ASN A 37 10.78 10.76 -26.10
CA ASN A 37 9.57 11.56 -25.84
C ASN A 37 8.81 10.95 -24.67
N PRO A 38 8.17 11.76 -23.80
CA PRO A 38 7.32 11.23 -22.74
C PRO A 38 6.11 10.56 -23.37
N LEU A 39 6.14 9.23 -23.52
CA LEU A 39 4.92 8.45 -23.63
C LEU A 39 4.15 8.66 -22.33
N VAL A 40 3.21 9.60 -22.35
CA VAL A 40 2.17 9.71 -21.33
C VAL A 40 1.26 8.51 -21.56
N SER A 41 1.67 7.32 -21.10
CA SER A 41 0.72 6.24 -20.88
C SER A 41 -0.18 6.70 -19.72
N PRO A 42 -1.50 6.83 -19.91
CA PRO A 42 -2.40 7.24 -18.83
C PRO A 42 -2.43 6.24 -17.65
N TYR A 43 -1.82 5.05 -17.81
CA TYR A 43 -1.90 3.96 -16.82
C TYR A 43 -0.56 3.54 -16.17
N LYS A 44 0.62 3.94 -16.71
CA LYS A 44 1.94 3.53 -16.17
C LYS A 44 2.60 4.59 -15.27
N GLN A 45 1.95 4.98 -14.17
CA GLN A 45 2.40 6.16 -13.39
C GLN A 45 2.37 5.98 -11.86
N ASP A 46 2.25 4.75 -11.37
CA ASP A 46 2.15 4.52 -9.93
C ASP A 46 3.48 4.75 -9.22
N VAL A 47 3.41 5.42 -8.07
CA VAL A 47 4.52 5.43 -7.11
C VAL A 47 4.42 4.14 -6.32
N VAL A 48 5.49 3.36 -6.27
CA VAL A 48 5.48 2.06 -5.58
C VAL A 48 6.28 2.09 -4.29
N VAL A 49 5.88 1.25 -3.35
CA VAL A 49 6.62 0.95 -2.11
C VAL A 49 7.08 -0.50 -2.12
N LYS A 50 8.28 -0.76 -1.61
CA LYS A 50 8.79 -2.12 -1.41
C LYS A 50 8.46 -2.58 0.01
N ILE A 51 7.81 -3.73 0.11
CA ILE A 51 7.53 -4.40 1.39
C ILE A 51 8.22 -5.76 1.45
N GLY A 52 8.58 -6.19 2.65
CA GLY A 52 8.84 -7.58 2.99
C GLY A 52 7.62 -8.19 3.68
N ILE A 53 7.35 -9.47 3.45
CA ILE A 53 6.22 -10.18 4.06
C ILE A 53 6.57 -11.65 4.35
N GLY A 54 6.06 -12.16 5.47
CA GLY A 54 6.12 -13.57 5.85
C GLY A 54 7.28 -13.94 6.75
N THR A 55 7.15 -15.07 7.42
CA THR A 55 8.19 -15.71 8.25
C THR A 55 8.35 -17.15 7.76
N ILE A 56 9.22 -17.33 6.78
CA ILE A 56 9.37 -18.58 6.02
C ILE A 56 10.67 -19.26 6.44
N ASP A 57 10.60 -20.52 6.84
CA ASP A 57 11.80 -21.28 7.18
C ASP A 57 12.43 -21.87 5.91
N ILE A 58 13.69 -21.54 5.68
CA ILE A 58 14.49 -22.07 4.57
C ILE A 58 15.80 -22.57 5.17
N GLU A 59 15.98 -23.88 5.20
CA GLU A 59 17.23 -24.53 5.62
C GLU A 59 17.73 -24.06 7.01
N GLY A 60 16.82 -23.89 7.96
CA GLY A 60 17.13 -23.43 9.32
C GLY A 60 17.28 -21.91 9.48
N ASN A 61 17.14 -21.13 8.40
CA ASN A 61 17.13 -19.68 8.42
C ASN A 61 15.71 -19.13 8.23
N VAL A 62 15.40 -18.02 8.90
CA VAL A 62 14.13 -17.30 8.71
C VAL A 62 14.27 -16.29 7.57
N ALA A 63 13.48 -16.49 6.53
CA ALA A 63 13.39 -15.65 5.35
C ALA A 63 12.02 -14.94 5.24
N TYR A 64 11.94 -13.98 4.32
CA TYR A 64 10.71 -13.28 3.93
C TYR A 64 10.71 -13.05 2.40
N LYS A 65 9.54 -12.84 1.82
CA LYS A 65 9.41 -12.44 0.40
C LYS A 65 9.31 -10.92 0.29
N SER A 66 9.77 -10.36 -0.84
CA SER A 66 9.69 -8.93 -1.11
C SER A 66 8.78 -8.66 -2.30
N TYR A 67 7.96 -7.62 -2.20
CA TYR A 67 7.02 -7.22 -3.24
C TYR A 67 7.01 -5.71 -3.43
N LEU A 68 6.75 -5.28 -4.66
CA LEU A 68 6.45 -3.88 -4.97
C LEU A 68 4.93 -3.71 -5.02
N LEU A 69 4.42 -2.74 -4.26
CA LEU A 69 2.99 -2.42 -4.20
C LEU A 69 2.75 -0.99 -4.63
N ALA A 70 1.66 -0.73 -5.36
CA ALA A 70 1.23 0.61 -5.70
C ALA A 70 0.77 1.35 -4.43
N LEU A 71 1.31 2.54 -4.19
CA LEU A 71 0.91 3.39 -3.07
C LEU A 71 -0.45 4.02 -3.34
N ASP A 72 -1.43 3.76 -2.47
CA ASP A 72 -2.79 4.26 -2.66
C ASP A 72 -3.32 4.97 -1.41
N THR A 73 -3.36 6.30 -1.45
CA THR A 73 -3.97 7.13 -0.38
C THR A 73 -5.49 7.25 -0.50
N GLY A 74 -6.08 6.71 -1.56
CA GLY A 74 -7.50 6.71 -1.86
C GLY A 74 -8.26 5.47 -1.37
N SER A 75 -7.56 4.39 -0.98
CA SER A 75 -8.19 3.20 -0.39
C SER A 75 -7.49 2.74 0.90
N ASP A 76 -8.19 1.94 1.70
CA ASP A 76 -7.68 1.41 2.96
C ASP A 76 -7.00 0.05 2.80
N LEU A 77 -7.58 -0.89 2.06
CA LEU A 77 -7.06 -2.27 2.02
C LEU A 77 -5.65 -2.36 1.39
N ILE A 78 -4.70 -2.90 2.16
CA ILE A 78 -3.48 -3.50 1.63
C ILE A 78 -3.83 -4.88 1.07
N TRP A 79 -3.45 -5.22 -0.16
CA TRP A 79 -3.60 -6.59 -0.67
C TRP A 79 -2.44 -6.97 -1.59
N ILE A 80 -2.15 -8.28 -1.64
CA ILE A 80 -1.16 -8.88 -2.53
C ILE A 80 -1.71 -10.18 -3.14
N GLN A 81 -1.12 -10.64 -4.24
CA GLN A 81 -1.42 -11.97 -4.80
C GLN A 81 -0.77 -13.09 -3.95
N CYS A 82 -1.59 -14.04 -3.51
CA CYS A 82 -1.20 -15.19 -2.69
C CYS A 82 -1.13 -16.50 -3.49
N GLU A 83 -0.73 -17.60 -2.87
CA GLU A 83 -0.31 -18.79 -3.60
C GLU A 83 -1.42 -19.44 -4.44
N GLU A 84 -2.67 -19.26 -4.06
CA GLU A 84 -3.84 -19.70 -4.83
C GLU A 84 -3.94 -18.99 -6.19
N CYS A 85 -3.32 -17.82 -6.39
CA CYS A 85 -3.19 -17.19 -7.72
C CYS A 85 -2.40 -18.04 -8.74
N LYS A 86 -1.68 -19.08 -8.29
CA LYS A 86 -1.02 -20.04 -9.20
C LYS A 86 -2.02 -20.98 -9.85
N ILE A 87 -3.21 -21.12 -9.25
CA ILE A 87 -4.34 -21.83 -9.81
C ILE A 87 -5.01 -20.87 -10.80
N GLN A 88 -5.35 -21.38 -11.99
CA GLN A 88 -5.96 -20.60 -13.06
C GLN A 88 -7.26 -21.30 -13.47
N ASP A 89 -8.34 -20.99 -12.76
CA ASP A 89 -9.70 -21.50 -12.96
C ASP A 89 -10.75 -20.39 -12.82
N GLU A 90 -12.03 -20.74 -12.69
CA GLU A 90 -13.13 -19.78 -12.55
C GLU A 90 -13.15 -19.03 -11.20
N ASN A 91 -12.59 -19.65 -10.17
CA ASN A 91 -12.56 -19.17 -8.79
C ASN A 91 -11.22 -18.50 -8.44
N HIS A 92 -10.14 -18.92 -9.09
CA HIS A 92 -8.79 -18.41 -8.91
C HIS A 92 -8.25 -17.88 -10.24
N ARG A 93 -8.02 -16.58 -10.33
CA ARG A 93 -7.51 -15.95 -11.55
C ARG A 93 -6.83 -14.65 -11.24
N CYS A 94 -5.54 -14.59 -11.51
CA CYS A 94 -4.68 -13.47 -11.16
C CYS A 94 -3.88 -13.02 -12.37
N TYR A 95 -3.59 -11.72 -12.46
CA TYR A 95 -2.71 -11.21 -13.49
C TYR A 95 -1.26 -11.70 -13.21
N PRO A 96 -0.42 -11.88 -14.25
CA PRO A 96 0.94 -12.34 -14.06
C PRO A 96 1.75 -11.35 -13.23
N GLN A 97 2.67 -11.84 -12.39
CA GLN A 97 3.64 -10.97 -11.71
C GLN A 97 5.06 -11.56 -11.75
N LYS A 98 6.07 -10.72 -11.54
CA LYS A 98 7.50 -11.01 -11.66
C LYS A 98 7.97 -11.86 -10.52
N GLU A 99 7.69 -11.44 -9.29
CA GLU A 99 7.90 -12.24 -8.11
C GLU A 99 6.78 -13.27 -8.00
N GLU A 100 7.09 -14.52 -7.70
CA GLU A 100 6.07 -15.54 -7.44
C GLU A 100 5.06 -15.06 -6.37
N PRO A 101 3.74 -15.36 -6.52
CA PRO A 101 2.74 -15.07 -5.51
C PRO A 101 3.16 -15.53 -4.11
N PHE A 102 2.74 -14.78 -3.10
CA PHE A 102 3.16 -15.01 -1.72
C PHE A 102 2.78 -16.43 -1.27
N PRO A 103 3.75 -17.27 -0.84
CA PRO A 103 3.48 -18.63 -0.40
C PRO A 103 2.96 -18.62 1.04
N ASP A 104 1.70 -18.24 1.21
CA ASP A 104 1.07 -18.04 2.51
C ASP A 104 1.06 -19.30 3.38
N SER A 105 0.83 -20.49 2.82
CA SER A 105 0.97 -21.77 3.54
C SER A 105 2.36 -22.03 4.13
N LYS A 106 3.41 -21.37 3.62
CA LYS A 106 4.79 -21.55 4.08
C LYS A 106 5.21 -20.55 5.16
N SER A 107 4.38 -19.56 5.45
CA SER A 107 4.68 -18.56 6.48
C SER A 107 4.09 -18.97 7.83
N ARG A 108 4.94 -19.13 8.85
CA ARG A 108 4.49 -19.46 10.21
C ARG A 108 3.70 -18.34 10.91
N THR A 109 3.72 -17.14 10.35
CA THR A 109 3.03 -15.96 10.89
C THR A 109 1.81 -15.55 10.09
N TYR A 110 1.45 -16.32 9.05
CA TYR A 110 0.21 -16.15 8.31
C TYR A 110 -0.97 -16.68 9.11
N GLN A 111 -2.04 -15.88 9.22
CA GLN A 111 -3.27 -16.29 9.89
C GLN A 111 -4.49 -15.71 9.18
N PRO A 112 -5.36 -16.54 8.55
CA PRO A 112 -6.61 -16.06 7.99
C PRO A 112 -7.56 -15.58 9.11
N LEU A 113 -8.26 -14.47 8.88
CA LEU A 113 -9.19 -13.91 9.86
C LEU A 113 -10.53 -14.63 9.79
N PRO A 114 -11.19 -14.89 10.93
CA PRO A 114 -12.57 -15.35 10.93
C PRO A 114 -13.51 -14.23 10.48
N SER A 115 -14.67 -14.59 9.94
CA SER A 115 -15.71 -13.64 9.53
C SER A 115 -16.30 -12.80 10.67
N SER A 116 -16.16 -13.26 11.91
CA SER A 116 -16.52 -12.53 13.14
C SER A 116 -15.53 -11.42 13.51
N HIS A 117 -14.36 -11.37 12.87
CA HIS A 117 -13.35 -10.37 13.17
C HIS A 117 -13.89 -8.95 12.94
N PRO A 118 -13.61 -7.96 13.82
CA PRO A 118 -14.17 -6.60 13.70
C PRO A 118 -13.86 -5.89 12.37
N LEU A 119 -12.71 -6.21 11.76
CA LEU A 119 -12.28 -5.68 10.46
C LEU A 119 -12.91 -6.39 9.27
N CYS A 120 -13.60 -7.52 9.47
CA CYS A 120 -14.31 -8.21 8.41
C CYS A 120 -15.63 -7.50 8.09
N LYS A 121 -15.59 -6.57 7.11
CA LYS A 121 -16.74 -5.75 6.72
C LYS A 121 -16.87 -5.67 5.19
N PRO A 122 -18.02 -6.09 4.62
CA PRO A 122 -19.12 -6.81 5.26
C PRO A 122 -18.66 -8.18 5.78
N SER A 123 -19.30 -8.69 6.84
CA SER A 123 -18.96 -9.99 7.44
C SER A 123 -19.38 -11.14 6.51
N ARG A 124 -18.56 -11.40 5.48
CA ARG A 124 -18.71 -12.48 4.50
C ARG A 124 -17.70 -13.57 4.80
N SER A 125 -18.10 -14.82 4.61
CA SER A 125 -17.24 -15.97 4.87
C SER A 125 -17.13 -16.91 3.68
N ASP A 126 -15.98 -17.57 3.57
CA ASP A 126 -15.84 -18.79 2.77
C ASP A 126 -16.43 -20.00 3.52
N GLU A 127 -16.34 -21.18 2.93
CA GLU A 127 -16.80 -22.45 3.53
C GLU A 127 -16.05 -22.82 4.81
N LYS A 128 -14.85 -22.28 5.01
CA LYS A 128 -14.00 -22.50 6.19
C LYS A 128 -14.24 -21.45 7.27
N GLY A 129 -15.17 -20.51 7.05
CA GLY A 129 -15.49 -19.43 7.99
C GLY A 129 -14.53 -18.24 7.95
N HIS A 130 -13.59 -18.19 7.01
CA HIS A 130 -12.63 -17.10 6.86
C HIS A 130 -13.27 -15.88 6.19
N CYS A 131 -12.82 -14.70 6.58
CA CYS A 131 -13.34 -13.44 6.07
C CYS A 131 -12.99 -13.22 4.59
N ILE A 132 -13.99 -13.15 3.72
CA ILE A 132 -13.81 -12.79 2.31
C ILE A 132 -13.84 -11.27 2.15
N TYR A 133 -12.84 -10.72 1.49
CA TYR A 133 -12.91 -9.35 0.98
C TYR A 133 -13.15 -9.33 -0.52
N THR A 134 -13.78 -8.26 -0.98
CA THR A 134 -13.82 -7.88 -2.38
C THR A 134 -13.63 -6.38 -2.46
N VAL A 135 -12.61 -5.93 -3.18
CA VAL A 135 -12.38 -4.52 -3.47
C VAL A 135 -12.48 -4.30 -4.97
N LYS A 136 -13.10 -3.18 -5.36
CA LYS A 136 -13.21 -2.73 -6.74
C LYS A 136 -12.62 -1.34 -6.84
N TYR A 137 -11.75 -1.14 -7.82
CA TYR A 137 -11.14 0.14 -8.15
C TYR A 137 -11.69 0.61 -9.50
N LYS A 138 -12.02 1.92 -9.57
CA LYS A 138 -12.72 2.55 -10.69
C LYS A 138 -14.05 1.82 -11.04
N THR A 139 -14.73 2.24 -12.10
CA THR A 139 -16.07 1.78 -12.50
C THR A 139 -16.09 0.37 -13.14
N GLY A 140 -15.19 -0.55 -12.76
CA GLY A 140 -15.34 -1.98 -13.10
C GLY A 140 -14.07 -2.79 -13.35
N SER A 141 -12.94 -2.18 -13.70
CA SER A 141 -11.83 -2.89 -14.38
C SER A 141 -10.75 -3.52 -13.48
N ILE A 142 -10.54 -3.00 -12.26
CA ILE A 142 -9.53 -3.56 -11.35
C ILE A 142 -10.27 -4.05 -10.12
N ASN A 143 -10.17 -5.34 -9.85
CA ASN A 143 -10.79 -5.93 -8.68
C ASN A 143 -9.87 -6.95 -8.02
N SER A 144 -9.96 -7.04 -6.70
CA SER A 144 -9.23 -8.01 -5.91
C SER A 144 -10.22 -8.69 -4.97
N THR A 145 -10.23 -10.02 -4.99
CA THR A 145 -11.00 -10.88 -4.10
C THR A 145 -10.05 -11.89 -3.45
N GLY A 146 -10.27 -12.12 -2.17
CA GLY A 146 -9.38 -12.95 -1.37
C GLY A 146 -9.87 -13.16 0.04
N VAL A 147 -9.00 -13.70 0.88
CA VAL A 147 -9.21 -13.83 2.33
C VAL A 147 -8.50 -12.68 3.04
N LEU A 148 -9.17 -12.02 3.99
CA LEU A 148 -8.46 -11.13 4.92
C LEU A 148 -7.65 -12.00 5.88
N SER A 149 -6.37 -11.70 5.97
CA SER A 149 -5.41 -12.45 6.78
C SER A 149 -4.50 -11.48 7.52
N SER A 150 -3.92 -11.91 8.64
CA SER A 150 -2.86 -11.17 9.33
C SER A 150 -1.51 -11.79 9.06
N GLU A 151 -0.48 -10.95 8.99
CA GLU A 151 0.89 -11.37 8.72
C GLU A 151 1.92 -10.39 9.34
N THR A 152 3.18 -10.82 9.38
CA THR A 152 4.33 -9.99 9.71
C THR A 152 4.91 -9.35 8.45
N PHE A 153 4.79 -8.02 8.39
CA PHE A 153 5.41 -7.21 7.36
C PHE A 153 6.79 -6.77 7.82
N ARG A 154 7.72 -6.57 6.89
CA ARG A 154 9.09 -6.15 7.15
C ARG A 154 9.43 -4.96 6.26
N PHE A 155 10.03 -3.95 6.84
CA PHE A 155 10.39 -2.72 6.13
C PHE A 155 11.87 -2.40 6.32
N PRO A 156 12.53 -1.75 5.36
CA PRO A 156 13.90 -1.27 5.55
C PRO A 156 14.00 -0.40 6.80
N SER A 157 15.02 -0.64 7.62
CA SER A 157 15.28 0.11 8.84
C SER A 157 16.78 0.32 9.03
N THR A 158 17.18 1.57 9.22
CA THR A 158 18.57 1.94 9.49
C THR A 158 18.96 1.80 10.96
N SER A 159 17.97 1.64 11.85
CA SER A 159 18.17 1.44 13.29
C SER A 159 18.22 -0.04 13.69
N SER A 160 17.82 -0.95 12.79
CA SER A 160 17.83 -2.40 13.03
C SER A 160 19.14 -3.06 12.56
N PRO A 161 19.79 -3.90 13.39
CA PRO A 161 20.98 -4.66 12.98
C PRO A 161 20.74 -5.59 11.77
N SER A 162 19.50 -6.03 11.56
CA SER A 162 19.12 -6.85 10.41
C SER A 162 18.85 -6.06 9.13
N GLY A 163 18.96 -4.72 9.18
CA GLY A 163 18.60 -3.81 8.09
C GLY A 163 17.10 -3.70 7.83
N THR A 164 16.27 -4.42 8.60
CA THR A 164 14.81 -4.39 8.49
C THR A 164 14.11 -4.37 9.85
N GLU A 165 12.92 -3.80 9.89
CA GLU A 165 12.05 -3.78 11.05
C GLU A 165 10.77 -4.55 10.76
N ALA A 166 10.37 -5.42 11.69
CA ALA A 166 9.20 -6.27 11.55
C ALA A 166 7.99 -5.67 12.28
N VAL A 167 6.89 -5.49 11.53
CA VAL A 167 5.59 -5.06 12.04
C VAL A 167 4.65 -6.27 11.97
N LYS A 168 4.28 -6.78 13.14
CA LYS A 168 3.47 -8.00 13.28
C LYS A 168 1.97 -7.69 13.25
N GLY A 169 1.17 -8.65 12.80
CA GLY A 169 -0.29 -8.58 12.88
C GLY A 169 -0.91 -7.56 11.95
N ILE A 170 -0.24 -7.23 10.84
CA ILE A 170 -0.83 -6.40 9.78
C ILE A 170 -1.86 -7.25 9.06
N VAL A 171 -3.11 -6.80 9.10
CA VAL A 171 -4.23 -7.33 8.35
C VAL A 171 -4.14 -6.84 6.91
N PHE A 172 -4.18 -7.76 5.97
CA PHE A 172 -4.08 -7.52 4.54
C PHE A 172 -4.99 -8.50 3.79
N GLY A 173 -5.26 -8.21 2.53
CA GLY A 173 -5.95 -9.10 1.62
C GLY A 173 -4.97 -10.08 0.97
N CYS A 174 -5.13 -11.37 1.26
CA CYS A 174 -4.46 -12.45 0.56
C CYS A 174 -5.30 -12.82 -0.67
N GLY A 175 -4.97 -12.21 -1.81
CA GLY A 175 -5.74 -12.28 -3.04
C GLY A 175 -5.54 -13.59 -3.77
N TYR A 176 -6.65 -14.16 -4.25
CA TYR A 176 -6.66 -15.33 -5.13
C TYR A 176 -7.37 -15.05 -6.46
N LYS A 177 -7.98 -13.87 -6.58
CA LYS A 177 -8.69 -13.43 -7.78
C LYS A 177 -8.44 -11.94 -7.99
N ASN A 178 -7.59 -11.63 -8.95
CA ASN A 178 -7.00 -10.31 -9.17
C ASN A 178 -7.03 -9.99 -10.66
N TYR A 179 -7.86 -9.03 -11.05
CA TYR A 179 -8.02 -8.62 -12.45
C TYR A 179 -7.38 -7.26 -12.70
N ASP A 180 -6.72 -7.17 -13.85
CA ASP A 180 -6.23 -5.95 -14.47
C ASP A 180 -6.79 -5.88 -15.89
N ASP A 181 -8.06 -5.49 -15.99
CA ASP A 181 -8.77 -5.41 -17.28
C ASP A 181 -8.36 -4.17 -18.11
N ASP A 182 -7.51 -3.30 -17.56
CA ASP A 182 -6.98 -2.11 -18.26
C ASP A 182 -5.85 -2.45 -19.25
N GLY A 183 -5.48 -3.74 -19.40
CA GLY A 183 -4.46 -4.19 -20.34
C GLY A 183 -3.03 -3.78 -19.95
N ASN A 184 -2.79 -3.50 -18.67
CA ASN A 184 -1.45 -3.17 -18.16
C ASN A 184 -0.55 -4.41 -18.01
N ALA A 185 -1.07 -5.60 -18.29
CA ALA A 185 -0.36 -6.88 -18.42
C ALA A 185 0.71 -6.93 -19.54
N GLY A 186 1.36 -5.80 -19.87
CA GLY A 186 2.70 -5.77 -20.46
C GLY A 186 3.77 -5.66 -19.35
N ASP A 187 4.88 -4.98 -19.62
CA ASP A 187 6.06 -4.77 -18.72
C ASP A 187 5.78 -4.36 -17.24
N ALA A 188 4.52 -4.12 -16.86
CA ALA A 188 4.05 -3.79 -15.50
C ALA A 188 3.79 -5.00 -14.59
N TYR A 189 4.17 -6.22 -14.98
CA TYR A 189 4.11 -7.43 -14.16
C TYR A 189 4.88 -7.37 -12.82
N GLN A 190 5.37 -6.23 -12.35
CA GLN A 190 6.17 -6.18 -11.11
C GLN A 190 5.36 -5.66 -9.92
N ILE A 191 4.13 -5.15 -10.12
CA ILE A 191 3.26 -4.70 -9.03
C ILE A 191 2.43 -5.89 -8.53
N ALA A 192 2.73 -6.34 -7.31
CA ALA A 192 2.08 -7.51 -6.73
C ALA A 192 0.75 -7.19 -6.01
N GLY A 193 0.38 -5.90 -5.94
CA GLY A 193 -0.86 -5.43 -5.36
C GLY A 193 -0.81 -3.97 -4.91
N ILE A 194 -1.64 -3.63 -3.92
CA ILE A 194 -1.86 -2.25 -3.47
C ILE A 194 -1.48 -2.08 -2.00
N PHE A 195 -0.85 -0.95 -1.68
CA PHE A 195 -0.52 -0.51 -0.33
C PHE A 195 -1.47 0.62 0.09
N GLY A 196 -2.60 0.24 0.69
CA GLY A 196 -3.65 1.15 1.14
C GLY A 196 -3.22 2.03 2.32
N MET A 197 -3.47 3.33 2.19
CA MET A 197 -2.95 4.38 3.07
C MET A 197 -3.99 5.41 3.50
N SER A 198 -5.27 5.19 3.18
CA SER A 198 -6.34 6.09 3.59
C SER A 198 -6.56 6.11 5.13
N PRO A 199 -7.42 6.99 5.67
CA PRO A 199 -7.81 6.95 7.09
C PRO A 199 -8.64 5.72 7.51
N GLY A 200 -8.99 4.82 6.59
CA GLY A 200 -9.78 3.63 6.91
C GLY A 200 -9.04 2.61 7.78
N PRO A 201 -9.76 1.70 8.45
CA PRO A 201 -9.20 0.81 9.47
C PRO A 201 -8.29 -0.30 8.91
N LEU A 202 -8.43 -0.65 7.64
CA LEU A 202 -7.59 -1.65 6.97
C LEU A 202 -6.27 -1.07 6.42
N SER A 203 -6.07 0.25 6.51
CA SER A 203 -4.86 0.89 5.99
C SER A 203 -3.63 0.66 6.85
N PHE A 204 -2.47 0.71 6.21
CA PHE A 204 -1.21 0.62 6.94
C PHE A 204 -1.09 1.76 7.97
N LEU A 205 -1.54 2.97 7.61
CA LEU A 205 -1.54 4.12 8.50
C LEU A 205 -2.27 3.84 9.82
N SER A 206 -3.48 3.30 9.73
CA SER A 206 -4.34 2.99 10.88
C SER A 206 -3.78 1.84 11.71
N GLN A 207 -3.32 0.77 11.05
CA GLN A 207 -2.80 -0.43 11.71
C GLN A 207 -1.44 -0.19 12.38
N TYR A 208 -0.57 0.61 11.76
CA TYR A 208 0.68 1.09 12.35
C TYR A 208 0.44 2.14 13.47
N LYS A 209 -0.80 2.59 13.66
CA LYS A 209 -1.21 3.60 14.66
C LYS A 209 -0.46 4.92 14.51
N ALA A 210 -0.03 5.25 13.29
CA ALA A 210 0.62 6.51 13.02
C ALA A 210 -0.42 7.64 12.95
N LYS A 211 -0.23 8.66 13.78
CA LYS A 211 -1.08 9.87 13.79
C LYS A 211 -0.78 10.84 12.64
N LYS A 212 0.38 10.70 12.02
CA LYS A 212 0.86 11.55 10.93
C LYS A 212 1.78 10.77 10.02
N PHE A 213 1.74 11.12 8.74
CA PHE A 213 2.69 10.67 7.73
C PHE A 213 2.97 11.81 6.75
N SER A 214 4.06 11.69 6.00
CA SER A 214 4.42 12.67 4.96
C SER A 214 5.10 11.97 3.80
N TYR A 215 4.82 12.43 2.59
CA TYR A 215 5.51 12.02 1.37
C TYR A 215 5.73 13.24 0.47
N CYS A 216 6.74 13.17 -0.39
CA CYS A 216 7.01 14.19 -1.39
C CYS A 216 7.14 13.49 -2.75
N MET A 217 6.18 13.75 -3.65
CA MET A 217 6.23 13.20 -4.99
C MET A 217 7.16 14.05 -5.86
N VAL A 218 8.00 13.39 -6.64
CA VAL A 218 8.88 14.06 -7.60
C VAL A 218 8.10 14.33 -8.89
N PRO A 219 8.15 15.55 -9.45
CA PRO A 219 7.56 15.83 -10.75
C PRO A 219 8.13 14.94 -11.86
N ARG A 220 7.26 14.48 -12.77
CA ARG A 220 7.59 13.52 -13.86
C ARG A 220 8.71 13.96 -14.79
N HIS A 221 8.89 15.26 -15.00
CA HIS A 221 9.90 15.79 -15.93
C HIS A 221 11.32 15.79 -15.34
N VAL A 222 11.47 15.52 -14.03
CA VAL A 222 12.78 15.48 -13.38
C VAL A 222 13.46 14.16 -13.69
N LYS A 223 14.59 14.22 -14.41
CA LYS A 223 15.45 13.06 -14.66
C LYS A 223 16.33 12.81 -13.44
N ASN A 224 16.56 11.54 -13.10
CA ASN A 224 17.40 11.10 -11.97
C ASN A 224 17.11 11.84 -10.65
N PRO A 225 15.85 11.86 -10.18
CA PRO A 225 15.54 12.56 -8.96
C PRO A 225 16.21 11.89 -7.75
N PRO A 226 16.54 12.66 -6.70
CA PRO A 226 16.98 12.07 -5.45
C PRO A 226 15.89 11.15 -4.87
N PRO A 227 16.26 10.12 -4.09
CA PRO A 227 15.29 9.27 -3.40
C PRO A 227 14.34 10.10 -2.53
N THR A 228 13.05 9.80 -2.63
CA THR A 228 12.02 10.38 -1.76
C THR A 228 11.46 9.30 -0.85
N TYR A 229 10.80 9.71 0.23
CA TYR A 229 10.42 8.79 1.30
C TYR A 229 9.00 9.05 1.78
N LEU A 230 8.29 7.97 2.07
CA LEU A 230 7.06 7.95 2.86
C LEU A 230 7.43 7.76 4.32
N ARG A 231 7.15 8.76 5.15
CA ARG A 231 7.61 8.85 6.54
C ARG A 231 6.42 8.82 7.49
N PHE A 232 6.56 8.12 8.60
CA PHE A 232 5.51 7.93 9.61
C PHE A 232 5.98 8.38 11.00
N ALA A 233 5.04 8.87 11.80
CA ALA A 233 5.27 9.21 13.20
C ALA A 233 6.51 10.11 13.40
N SER A 234 7.49 9.70 14.21
CA SER A 234 8.67 10.52 14.53
C SER A 234 9.61 10.78 13.35
N GLU A 235 9.53 9.97 12.27
CA GLU A 235 10.29 10.20 11.03
C GLU A 235 9.73 11.36 10.19
N VAL A 236 8.52 11.84 10.47
CA VAL A 236 7.96 13.01 9.79
C VAL A 236 8.74 14.25 10.18
N LYS A 237 9.57 14.73 9.25
CA LYS A 237 10.41 15.91 9.44
C LYS A 237 9.55 17.17 9.57
N PRO A 238 9.80 18.03 10.58
CA PRO A 238 9.08 19.28 10.71
C PRO A 238 9.36 20.18 9.50
N LEU A 239 8.31 20.74 8.92
CA LEU A 239 8.44 21.74 7.86
C LEU A 239 8.53 23.13 8.52
N THR A 240 9.44 23.97 8.04
CA THR A 240 9.58 25.35 8.53
C THR A 240 8.58 26.31 7.91
N ARG A 241 8.03 25.96 6.74
CA ARG A 241 7.00 26.73 6.03
C ARG A 241 5.97 25.79 5.45
N PHE A 242 4.75 25.84 5.99
CA PHE A 242 3.63 25.04 5.52
C PHE A 242 2.32 25.79 5.78
N GLN A 243 1.28 25.39 5.05
CA GLN A 243 -0.10 25.80 5.32
C GLN A 243 -0.85 24.58 5.82
N MET A 244 -1.76 24.79 6.76
CA MET A 244 -2.66 23.75 7.26
C MET A 244 -4.06 24.01 6.73
N VAL A 245 -4.72 22.92 6.39
CA VAL A 245 -6.13 22.89 6.03
C VAL A 245 -6.76 21.72 6.78
N ASP A 246 -7.99 21.90 7.22
CA ASP A 246 -8.72 20.84 7.90
C ASP A 246 -9.21 19.81 6.88
N LEU A 247 -9.08 18.53 7.25
CA LEU A 247 -9.70 17.44 6.51
C LEU A 247 -11.20 17.44 6.77
N LEU A 248 -12.00 17.31 5.70
CA LEU A 248 -13.44 17.15 5.80
C LEU A 248 -13.76 15.72 6.28
N MET A 249 -13.95 15.56 7.58
CA MET A 249 -14.25 14.27 8.21
C MET A 249 -15.75 14.13 8.52
N THR A 250 -16.46 13.38 7.69
CA THR A 250 -17.89 13.03 7.86
C THR A 250 -18.08 11.52 7.83
N LYS A 251 -19.29 11.02 8.11
CA LYS A 251 -19.59 9.59 7.94
C LYS A 251 -19.33 9.08 6.52
N ALA A 252 -19.53 9.93 5.51
CA ALA A 252 -19.31 9.59 4.10
C ALA A 252 -17.83 9.64 3.70
N THR A 253 -17.05 10.53 4.32
CA THR A 253 -15.64 10.77 3.95
C THR A 253 -14.63 10.17 4.93
N LYS A 254 -15.07 9.55 6.04
CA LYS A 254 -14.22 9.03 7.12
C LYS A 254 -13.08 8.09 6.69
N ASN A 255 -13.16 7.50 5.50
CA ASN A 255 -12.15 6.60 4.94
C ASN A 255 -11.31 7.26 3.83
N HIS A 256 -11.38 8.58 3.64
CA HIS A 256 -10.67 9.30 2.58
C HIS A 256 -10.08 10.62 3.10
N PHE A 257 -8.94 11.05 2.54
CA PHE A 257 -8.41 12.39 2.78
C PHE A 257 -9.14 13.41 1.90
N VAL A 258 -10.25 13.95 2.38
CA VAL A 258 -11.06 14.92 1.63
C VAL A 258 -10.78 16.33 2.10
N LEU A 259 -10.62 17.25 1.14
CA LEU A 259 -10.49 18.69 1.38
C LEU A 259 -11.70 19.41 0.81
N GLN A 260 -12.09 20.51 1.46
CA GLN A 260 -13.15 21.38 0.95
C GLN A 260 -12.55 22.35 -0.07
N LEU A 261 -12.92 22.21 -1.35
CA LEU A 261 -12.48 23.11 -2.40
C LEU A 261 -13.32 24.39 -2.38
N GLU A 262 -12.70 25.56 -2.22
CA GLU A 262 -13.42 26.83 -2.17
C GLU A 262 -13.62 27.49 -3.54
N ASP A 263 -12.58 27.48 -4.36
CA ASP A 263 -12.55 28.07 -5.71
C ASP A 263 -11.28 27.60 -6.44
N LEU A 264 -11.18 27.91 -7.73
CA LEU A 264 -9.97 27.71 -8.52
C LEU A 264 -9.46 29.06 -9.03
N GLY A 265 -8.14 29.20 -9.18
CA GLY A 265 -7.50 30.39 -9.72
C GLY A 265 -6.62 30.04 -10.92
N VAL A 266 -6.68 30.87 -11.96
CA VAL A 266 -5.81 30.75 -13.15
C VAL A 266 -5.15 32.10 -13.40
N ASN A 267 -3.82 32.12 -13.50
CA ASN A 267 -3.02 33.34 -13.69
C ASN A 267 -3.37 34.47 -12.70
N GLY A 268 -3.50 34.12 -11.42
CA GLY A 268 -3.84 35.08 -10.35
C GLY A 268 -5.30 35.52 -10.31
N LYS A 269 -6.15 35.07 -11.24
CA LYS A 269 -7.58 35.40 -11.27
C LYS A 269 -8.42 34.23 -10.77
N ARG A 270 -9.22 34.47 -9.73
CA ARG A 270 -10.23 33.51 -9.24
C ARG A 270 -11.33 33.30 -10.29
N LEU A 271 -11.73 32.05 -10.49
CA LEU A 271 -12.81 31.66 -11.40
C LEU A 271 -14.20 31.98 -10.83
N ARG A 272 -14.31 32.21 -9.52
CA ARG A 272 -15.57 32.51 -8.82
C ARG A 272 -16.62 31.43 -9.06
N ILE A 273 -16.20 30.17 -8.93
CA ILE A 273 -17.10 29.03 -9.14
C ILE A 273 -18.20 29.07 -8.07
N ASP A 274 -19.46 28.91 -8.49
CA ASP A 274 -20.57 28.77 -7.55
C ASP A 274 -20.31 27.57 -6.64
N ARG A 275 -20.26 27.82 -5.32
CA ARG A 275 -19.97 26.81 -4.29
C ARG A 275 -20.91 25.60 -4.37
N ARG A 276 -22.14 25.77 -4.87
CA ARG A 276 -23.10 24.67 -5.07
C ARG A 276 -22.66 23.69 -6.16
N ARG A 277 -21.77 24.09 -7.07
CA ARG A 277 -21.20 23.25 -8.13
C ARG A 277 -19.91 22.55 -7.72
N LEU A 278 -19.33 22.90 -6.58
CA LEU A 278 -18.07 22.33 -6.09
C LEU A 278 -18.24 21.01 -5.30
N GLY A 279 -19.47 20.49 -5.18
CA GLY A 279 -19.72 19.18 -4.57
C GLY A 279 -19.47 19.12 -3.06
N ASN A 280 -19.40 20.27 -2.38
CA ASN A 280 -19.13 20.38 -0.93
C ASN A 280 -20.34 20.03 -0.03
N GLN A 281 -21.19 19.07 -0.40
CA GLN A 281 -22.33 18.62 0.41
C GLN A 281 -22.05 17.29 1.10
#